data_AF-A0A0S8G1R9-F1
#
_entry.id   AF-A0A0S8G1R9-F1
#
_cell.length_a   1.000
_cell.length_b   1.000
_cell.length_c   1.000
_cell.angle_alpha   90.00
_cell.angle_beta   90.00
_cell.angle_gamma   90.00
#
_symmetry.space_group_name_H-M   'P 1'
#
loop_
_entity.id
_entity.type
_entity.pdbx_description
1 polymer ?
#
loop_
_entity_poly.entity_id
_entity_poly.type
_entity_poly.pdbx_seq_one_letter_code
_entity_poly.pdbx_strand_id
1 'polypeptide(L)'
;MLEREDRVALAERVSNSSSADADFIMMMTLAAVLASLGLMQGSTAVVIGAMLVAPLMGPLLGAGLSVTQGNLKLFRDSFISIALGVGIGFVVSLIFGFLNPGYEPSLEMEARGNPDVLDLGIALASGMAAAYAQGRPNVASTLAGVAIA
;
A
#
# COMPACT_ATOMS: atom_id res chain seq x y z
N MET A 1 0.05 -8.99 -26.87
CA MET A 1 0.05 -10.11 -25.90
C MET A 1 1.44 -10.16 -25.31
N LEU A 2 1.59 -10.18 -23.98
CA LEU A 2 2.90 -10.34 -23.33
C LEU A 2 3.53 -11.68 -23.74
N GLU A 3 4.81 -11.66 -24.10
CA GLU A 3 5.59 -12.86 -24.41
C GLU A 3 5.75 -13.73 -23.15
N ARG A 4 6.02 -15.03 -23.33
CA ARG A 4 6.09 -15.98 -22.19
C ARG A 4 7.19 -15.59 -21.19
N GLU A 5 8.31 -15.06 -21.65
CA GLU A 5 9.41 -14.59 -20.80
C GLU A 5 9.01 -13.41 -19.92
N ASP A 6 8.29 -12.42 -20.47
CA ASP A 6 7.82 -11.25 -19.71
C ASP A 6 6.87 -11.64 -18.57
N ARG A 7 6.03 -12.65 -18.78
CA ARG A 7 5.11 -13.15 -17.73
C ARG A 7 5.83 -13.80 -16.57
N VAL A 8 6.91 -14.54 -16.85
CA VAL A 8 7.72 -15.21 -15.83
C VAL A 8 8.52 -14.19 -15.04
N ALA A 9 9.16 -13.23 -15.73
CA ALA A 9 9.92 -12.16 -15.08
C ALA A 9 9.03 -11.27 -14.19
N LEU A 10 7.79 -11.01 -14.61
CA LEU A 10 6.82 -10.26 -13.79
C LEU A 10 6.43 -11.02 -12.53
N ALA A 11 6.13 -12.32 -12.66
CA ALA A 11 5.74 -13.16 -11.53
C ALA A 11 6.88 -13.29 -10.50
N GLU A 12 8.12 -13.43 -10.97
CA GLU A 12 9.30 -13.52 -10.12
C GLU A 12 9.59 -12.21 -9.36
N ARG A 13 9.47 -11.06 -10.05
CA ARG A 13 9.58 -9.73 -9.41
C ARG A 13 8.53 -9.52 -8.33
N VAL A 14 7.27 -9.84 -8.63
CA VAL A 14 6.16 -9.70 -7.67
C VAL A 14 6.38 -10.64 -6.48
N SER A 15 6.75 -11.90 -6.72
CA SER A 15 7.04 -12.88 -5.67
C SER A 15 8.18 -12.42 -4.75
N ASN A 16 9.29 -11.92 -5.30
CA ASN A 16 10.40 -11.42 -4.49
C ASN A 16 10.04 -10.16 -3.69
N SER A 17 9.18 -9.30 -4.23
CA SER A 17 8.71 -8.08 -3.55
C SER A 17 7.57 -8.32 -2.53
N SER A 18 7.04 -9.54 -2.44
CA SER A 18 5.90 -9.86 -1.56
C SER A 18 6.31 -10.31 -0.16
N SER A 19 7.60 -10.57 0.06
CA SER A 19 8.13 -11.04 1.35
C SER A 19 8.27 -9.90 2.36
N ALA A 20 7.86 -10.14 3.61
CA ALA A 20 8.07 -9.23 4.72
C ALA A 20 9.52 -9.31 5.22
N ASP A 21 10.44 -8.70 4.47
CA ASP A 21 11.84 -8.59 4.84
C ASP A 21 12.09 -7.49 5.88
N ALA A 22 13.29 -7.45 6.46
CA ALA A 22 13.67 -6.43 7.44
C ALA A 22 13.51 -5.00 6.90
N ASP A 23 13.83 -4.80 5.63
CA ASP A 23 13.64 -3.52 4.93
C ASP A 23 12.17 -3.12 4.83
N PHE A 24 11.26 -4.09 4.59
CA PHE A 24 9.82 -3.85 4.57
C PHE A 24 9.34 -3.33 5.92
N ILE A 25 9.75 -3.99 7.01
CA ILE A 25 9.39 -3.59 8.38
C ILE A 25 9.92 -2.18 8.69
N MET A 26 11.17 -1.90 8.32
CA MET A 26 11.80 -0.60 8.59
C MET A 26 11.13 0.53 7.79
N MET A 27 10.91 0.34 6.49
CA MET A 27 10.20 1.32 5.66
C MET A 27 8.76 1.52 6.11
N MET A 28 8.05 0.45 6.48
CA MET A 28 6.67 0.55 6.98
C MET A 28 6.61 1.32 8.31
N THR A 29 7.57 1.08 9.21
CA THR A 29 7.66 1.82 10.47
C THR A 29 7.92 3.30 10.23
N LEU A 30 8.86 3.63 9.33
CA LEU A 30 9.16 5.02 8.97
C LEU A 30 7.95 5.70 8.31
N ALA A 31 7.26 5.02 7.39
CA ALA A 31 6.03 5.54 6.77
C ALA A 31 4.94 5.80 7.82
N ALA A 32 4.74 4.90 8.77
CA ALA A 32 3.75 5.07 9.84
C ALA A 32 4.09 6.26 10.77
N VAL A 33 5.37 6.47 11.08
CA VAL A 33 5.83 7.65 11.85
C VAL A 33 5.58 8.93 11.06
N LEU A 34 5.97 8.97 9.77
CA LEU A 34 5.73 10.13 8.90
C LEU A 34 4.25 10.45 8.76
N ALA A 35 3.40 9.43 8.57
CA ALA A 35 1.96 9.61 8.50
C ALA A 35 1.40 10.17 9.81
N SER A 36 1.84 9.64 10.96
CA SER A 36 1.39 10.11 12.28
C SER A 36 1.79 11.57 12.52
N LEU A 37 3.04 11.93 12.24
CA LEU A 37 3.53 13.31 12.35
C LEU A 37 2.86 14.26 11.35
N GLY A 38 2.63 13.79 10.12
CA GLY A 38 1.95 14.55 9.08
C GLY A 38 0.51 14.89 9.45
N LEU A 39 -0.22 13.94 10.01
CA LEU A 39 -1.58 14.15 10.51
C LEU A 39 -1.61 15.12 11.69
N MET A 40 -0.64 15.02 12.62
CA MET A 40 -0.52 15.94 13.75
C MET A 40 -0.21 17.38 13.32
N GLN A 41 0.55 17.55 12.25
CA GLN A 41 0.86 18.85 11.66
C GLN A 41 -0.26 19.37 10.75
N GLY A 42 -1.22 18.53 10.34
CA GLY A 42 -2.23 18.85 9.33
C GLY A 42 -1.62 19.07 7.95
N SER A 43 -0.56 18.33 7.61
CA SER A 43 0.18 18.46 6.34
C SER A 43 -0.12 17.31 5.39
N THR A 44 -1.02 17.56 4.44
CA THR A 44 -1.38 16.61 3.37
C THR A 44 -0.15 16.12 2.61
N ALA A 45 0.82 17.01 2.37
CA ALA A 45 2.03 16.70 1.62
C ALA A 45 2.88 15.63 2.32
N VAL A 46 3.00 15.70 3.65
CA VAL A 46 3.75 14.71 4.44
C VAL A 46 3.01 13.37 4.48
N VAL A 47 1.67 13.40 4.60
CA VAL A 47 0.84 12.21 4.59
C VAL A 47 0.92 11.48 3.24
N ILE A 48 0.87 12.21 2.12
CA ILE A 48 1.05 11.64 0.78
C ILE A 48 2.48 11.11 0.60
N GLY A 49 3.48 11.84 1.10
CA GLY A 49 4.87 11.37 1.11
C GLY A 49 5.04 10.03 1.83
N ALA A 50 4.37 9.85 2.98
CA ALA A 50 4.36 8.59 3.71
C ALA A 50 3.74 7.44 2.90
N MET A 51 2.68 7.70 2.13
CA MET A 51 2.05 6.69 1.25
C MET A 51 2.99 6.20 0.14
N LEU A 52 3.84 7.09 -0.40
CA LEU A 52 4.83 6.74 -1.42
C LEU A 52 5.99 5.88 -0.88
N VAL A 53 6.31 6.03 0.41
CA VAL A 53 7.39 5.28 1.07
C VAL A 53 6.92 3.88 1.50
N ALA A 54 5.61 3.70 1.74
CA ALA A 54 5.06 2.45 2.23
C ALA A 54 5.22 1.31 1.20
N PRO A 55 5.94 0.22 1.52
CA PRO A 55 6.25 -0.86 0.58
C PRO A 55 5.10 -1.87 0.38
N LEU A 56 3.84 -1.45 0.50
CA LEU A 56 2.66 -2.34 0.47
C LEU A 56 2.28 -2.82 -0.94
N MET A 57 2.75 -2.15 -1.99
CA MET A 57 2.39 -2.50 -3.37
C MET A 57 2.85 -3.90 -3.78
N GLY A 58 4.03 -4.36 -3.34
CA GLY A 58 4.53 -5.71 -3.64
C GLY A 58 3.57 -6.80 -3.14
N PRO A 59 3.27 -6.86 -1.83
CA PRO A 59 2.32 -7.80 -1.26
C PRO A 59 0.91 -7.72 -1.85
N LEU A 60 0.39 -6.52 -2.16
CA LEU A 60 -0.93 -6.36 -2.78
C LEU A 60 -0.99 -6.97 -4.19
N LEU A 61 0.05 -6.73 -5.00
CA LEU A 61 0.18 -7.32 -6.32
C LEU A 61 0.42 -8.84 -6.24
N GLY A 62 1.19 -9.31 -5.26
CA GLY A 62 1.40 -10.73 -4.97
C GLY A 62 0.09 -11.45 -4.64
N ALA A 63 -0.75 -10.84 -3.81
CA ALA A 63 -2.07 -11.35 -3.50
C ALA A 63 -2.95 -11.43 -4.76
N GLY A 64 -3.02 -10.38 -5.58
CA GLY A 64 -3.77 -10.40 -6.84
C GLY A 64 -3.28 -11.47 -7.82
N LEU A 65 -1.97 -11.59 -7.99
CA LEU A 65 -1.35 -12.59 -8.86
C LEU A 65 -1.64 -14.01 -8.36
N SER A 66 -1.56 -14.24 -7.06
CA SER A 66 -1.82 -15.56 -6.47
C SER A 66 -3.26 -16.04 -6.69
N VAL A 67 -4.25 -15.14 -6.67
CA VAL A 67 -5.65 -15.44 -6.98
C VAL A 67 -5.79 -15.83 -8.45
N THR A 68 -5.15 -15.09 -9.38
CA THR A 68 -5.21 -15.40 -10.81
C THR A 68 -4.51 -16.70 -11.19
N GLN A 69 -3.44 -17.06 -10.48
CA GLN A 69 -2.67 -18.29 -10.73
C GLN A 69 -3.15 -19.49 -9.88
N GLY A 70 -4.04 -19.28 -8.90
CA GLY A 70 -4.45 -20.31 -7.95
C GLY A 70 -3.35 -20.74 -6.97
N ASN A 71 -2.33 -19.91 -6.74
CA ASN A 71 -1.18 -20.23 -5.89
C ASN A 71 -1.45 -19.87 -4.42
N LEU A 72 -2.02 -20.81 -3.66
CA LEU A 72 -2.34 -20.60 -2.24
C LEU A 72 -1.12 -20.26 -1.36
N LYS A 73 0.08 -20.73 -1.72
CA LYS A 73 1.30 -20.43 -0.97
C LYS A 73 1.63 -18.93 -1.07
N LEU A 74 1.67 -18.41 -2.30
CA LEU A 74 1.93 -16.99 -2.55
C LEU A 74 0.83 -16.10 -1.96
N PHE A 75 -0.44 -16.55 -1.99
CA PHE A 75 -1.54 -15.84 -1.36
C PHE A 75 -1.31 -15.68 0.14
N ARG A 76 -0.95 -16.78 0.82
CA ARG A 76 -0.70 -16.77 2.26
C ARG A 76 0.49 -15.89 2.64
N ASP A 77 1.59 -15.99 1.90
CA ASP A 77 2.78 -15.18 2.15
C ASP A 77 2.48 -13.69 1.98
N SER A 78 1.80 -13.32 0.89
CA SER A 78 1.37 -11.94 0.62
C SER A 78 0.41 -11.41 1.68
N PHE A 79 -0.56 -12.24 2.08
CA PHE A 79 -1.53 -11.88 3.12
C PHE A 79 -0.86 -11.65 4.48
N ILE A 80 0.12 -12.48 4.85
CA ILE A 80 0.91 -12.29 6.08
C ILE A 80 1.68 -10.98 6.02
N SER A 81 2.31 -10.64 4.90
CA SER A 81 3.03 -9.38 4.72
C SER A 81 2.10 -8.17 4.84
N ILE A 82 0.90 -8.22 4.25
CA ILE A 82 -0.12 -7.17 4.39
C ILE A 82 -0.55 -7.04 5.86
N ALA A 83 -0.86 -8.15 6.52
CA ALA A 83 -1.28 -8.16 7.92
C ALA A 83 -0.19 -7.61 8.86
N LEU A 84 1.08 -7.95 8.61
CA LEU A 84 2.23 -7.40 9.33
C LEU A 84 2.34 -5.89 9.11
N GLY A 85 2.22 -5.42 7.86
CA GLY A 85 2.27 -3.99 7.55
C GLY A 85 1.17 -3.20 8.26
N VAL A 86 -0.07 -3.68 8.19
CA VAL A 86 -1.22 -3.10 8.90
C VAL A 86 -0.98 -3.11 10.41
N GLY A 87 -0.46 -4.22 10.95
CA GLY A 87 -0.12 -4.34 12.37
C GLY A 87 0.93 -3.34 12.83
N ILE A 88 2.02 -3.16 12.06
CA ILE A 88 3.07 -2.18 12.35
C ILE A 88 2.47 -0.76 12.34
N GLY A 89 1.74 -0.40 11.29
CA GLY A 89 1.10 0.91 11.19
C GLY A 89 0.18 1.18 12.37
N PHE A 90 -0.67 0.21 12.71
CA PHE A 90 -1.59 0.30 13.85
C PHE A 90 -0.86 0.47 15.19
N VAL A 91 0.17 -0.31 15.46
CA VAL A 91 0.96 -0.20 16.70
C VAL A 91 1.65 1.16 16.80
N VAL A 92 2.26 1.64 15.72
CA VAL A 92 2.90 2.97 15.69
C VAL A 92 1.86 4.06 15.95
N SER A 93 0.73 4.04 15.24
CA SER A 93 -0.35 5.02 15.44
C SER A 93 -0.92 4.98 16.87
N LEU A 94 -1.04 3.79 17.47
CA LEU A 94 -1.44 3.65 18.88
C LEU A 94 -0.45 4.31 19.82
N ILE A 95 0.86 4.11 19.63
CA ILE A 95 1.90 4.73 20.47
C ILE A 95 1.78 6.26 20.41
N PHE A 96 1.62 6.82 19.21
CA PHE A 96 1.44 8.27 19.03
C PHE A 96 0.13 8.78 19.64
N GLY A 97 -0.95 8.01 19.54
CA GLY A 97 -2.24 8.32 20.15
C GLY A 97 -2.19 8.32 21.69
N PHE A 98 -1.51 7.33 22.29
CA PHE A 98 -1.31 7.29 23.74
C PHE A 98 -0.38 8.40 24.26
N LEU A 99 0.59 8.83 23.45
CA LEU A 99 1.46 9.97 23.79
C LEU A 99 0.71 11.31 23.78
N ASN A 100 -0.39 11.42 23.01
CA ASN A 100 -1.16 12.65 22.87
C ASN A 100 -2.66 12.46 23.20
N PRO A 101 -3.02 12.16 24.47
CA PRO A 101 -4.38 11.77 24.87
C PRO A 101 -5.44 12.90 24.85
N GLY A 102 -5.23 13.97 24.09
CA GLY A 102 -6.16 15.11 23.98
C GLY A 102 -6.07 15.85 22.65
N TYR A 103 -5.54 15.20 21.60
CA TYR A 103 -5.46 15.81 20.28
C TYR A 103 -6.84 15.82 19.60
N GLU A 104 -7.32 17.00 19.23
CA GLU A 104 -8.55 17.14 18.43
C GLU A 104 -8.29 16.66 16.99
N PRO A 105 -9.20 15.89 16.37
CA PRO A 105 -9.03 15.43 15.00
C PRO A 105 -8.78 16.61 14.06
N SER A 106 -7.72 16.54 13.26
CA SER A 106 -7.49 17.54 12.23
C SER A 106 -8.54 17.36 11.11
N LEU A 107 -8.83 18.44 10.39
CA LEU A 107 -9.75 18.42 9.22
C LEU A 107 -9.39 17.32 8.21
N GLU A 108 -8.10 16.98 8.09
CA GLU A 108 -7.64 15.89 7.23
C GLU A 108 -8.02 14.50 7.73
N MET A 109 -8.04 14.28 9.05
CA MET A 109 -8.49 13.03 9.65
C MET A 109 -9.99 12.84 9.43
N GLU A 110 -10.76 13.93 9.56
CA GLU A 110 -12.21 13.91 9.40
C GLU A 110 -12.63 13.69 7.93
N ALA A 111 -11.92 14.33 7.00
CA ALA A 111 -12.12 14.14 5.56
C ALA A 111 -11.85 12.70 5.10
N ARG A 112 -10.91 12.00 5.74
CA ARG A 112 -10.59 10.58 5.43
C ARG A 112 -11.49 9.59 6.17
N GLY A 113 -12.28 10.03 7.14
CA GLY A 113 -13.19 9.18 7.92
C GLY A 113 -14.55 8.91 7.26
N ASN A 114 -14.93 9.70 6.24
CA ASN A 114 -16.22 9.61 5.57
C ASN A 114 -16.07 9.37 4.06
N PRO A 115 -15.64 8.17 3.62
CA PRO A 115 -15.58 7.85 2.21
C PRO A 115 -16.99 7.78 1.59
N ASP A 116 -17.11 8.29 0.36
CA ASP A 116 -18.36 8.32 -0.41
C ASP A 116 -18.38 7.26 -1.53
N VAL A 117 -19.54 7.06 -2.18
CA VAL A 117 -19.70 6.14 -3.32
C VAL A 117 -18.78 6.48 -4.50
N LEU A 118 -18.38 7.75 -4.63
CA LEU A 118 -17.42 8.20 -5.62
C LEU A 118 -16.02 7.63 -5.36
N ASP A 119 -15.60 7.52 -4.10
CA ASP A 119 -14.30 6.96 -3.71
C ASP A 119 -14.22 5.48 -4.08
N LEU A 120 -15.34 4.75 -3.96
CA LEU A 120 -15.41 3.36 -4.42
C LEU A 120 -15.25 3.24 -5.94
N GLY A 121 -15.85 4.17 -6.70
CA GLY A 121 -15.68 4.25 -8.15
C GLY A 121 -14.23 4.54 -8.55
N ILE A 122 -13.57 5.45 -7.84
CA ILE A 122 -12.16 5.79 -8.01
C ILE A 122 -11.27 4.57 -7.71
N ALA A 123 -11.51 3.88 -6.59
CA ALA A 123 -10.76 2.69 -6.19
C ALA A 123 -10.88 1.54 -7.23
N LEU A 124 -12.07 1.35 -7.81
CA LEU A 124 -12.28 0.38 -8.88
C LEU A 124 -11.52 0.77 -10.17
N ALA A 125 -11.62 2.03 -10.57
CA ALA A 125 -10.93 2.54 -11.76
C ALA A 125 -9.41 2.49 -11.60
N SER A 126 -8.90 2.85 -10.42
CA SER A 126 -7.49 2.82 -10.08
C SER A 126 -6.98 1.37 -10.08
N GLY A 127 -7.68 0.42 -9.47
CA GLY A 127 -7.34 -1.01 -9.51
C GLY A 127 -7.25 -1.57 -10.93
N MET A 128 -8.18 -1.21 -11.82
CA MET A 128 -8.12 -1.57 -13.24
C MET A 128 -6.90 -0.95 -13.94
N ALA A 129 -6.58 0.32 -13.64
CA ALA A 129 -5.41 0.99 -14.17
C ALA A 129 -4.10 0.33 -13.69
N ALA A 130 -3.99 -0.06 -12.41
CA ALA A 130 -2.84 -0.83 -11.90
C ALA A 130 -2.70 -2.16 -12.62
N ALA A 131 -3.79 -2.92 -12.79
CA ALA A 131 -3.76 -4.19 -13.51
C ALA A 131 -3.30 -4.02 -14.97
N TYR A 132 -3.75 -2.96 -15.64
CA TYR A 132 -3.33 -2.64 -17.00
C TYR A 132 -1.86 -2.22 -17.08
N ALA A 133 -1.42 -1.36 -16.16
CA ALA A 133 -0.04 -0.87 -16.08
C ALA A 133 0.94 -2.01 -15.75
N GLN A 134 0.54 -2.96 -14.90
CA GLN A 134 1.34 -4.15 -14.60
C GLN A 134 1.61 -4.99 -15.85
N GLY A 135 0.68 -5.01 -16.81
CA GLY A 135 0.84 -5.71 -18.08
C GLY A 135 1.73 -4.99 -19.10
N ARG A 136 2.27 -3.79 -18.79
CA ARG A 136 3.12 -3.01 -19.71
C ARG A 136 4.28 -2.34 -18.95
N PRO A 137 5.53 -2.78 -19.13
CA PRO A 137 6.68 -2.22 -18.39
C PRO A 137 6.93 -0.72 -18.62
N ASN A 138 6.39 -0.13 -19.70
CA ASN A 138 6.57 1.29 -20.03
C ASN A 138 5.67 2.28 -19.25
N VAL A 139 4.76 1.82 -18.39
CA VAL A 139 3.82 2.67 -17.61
C VAL A 139 3.90 2.42 -16.10
N ALA A 140 4.98 1.79 -15.62
CA ALA A 140 5.16 1.46 -14.20
C ALA A 140 5.17 2.70 -13.27
N SER A 141 5.51 3.89 -13.77
CA SER A 141 5.45 5.14 -12.99
C SER A 141 4.02 5.54 -12.59
N THR A 142 2.99 5.02 -13.28
CA THR A 142 1.58 5.30 -12.97
C THR A 142 1.06 4.49 -11.77
N LEU A 143 1.75 3.42 -11.36
CA LEU A 143 1.34 2.60 -10.20
C LEU A 143 1.37 3.38 -8.89
N ALA A 144 2.32 4.30 -8.72
CA ALA A 144 2.42 5.11 -7.52
C ALA A 144 1.20 6.03 -7.34
N GLY A 145 0.65 6.57 -8.43
CA GLY A 145 -0.57 7.40 -8.39
C GLY A 145 -1.83 6.60 -8.11
N VAL A 146 -1.91 5.38 -8.64
CA VAL A 146 -3.02 4.45 -8.35
C VAL A 146 -3.01 3.98 -6.89
N ALA A 147 -1.83 3.85 -6.28
CA ALA A 147 -1.67 3.41 -4.89
C ALA A 147 -2.27 4.37 -3.85
N ILE A 148 -2.46 5.64 -4.22
CA ILE A 148 -2.85 6.73 -3.33
C ILE A 148 -4.36 7.03 -3.40
N ALA A 149 -5.01 6.62 -4.51
CA ALA A 149 -6.36 6.99 -4.89
C ALA A 149 -7.45 6.13 -4.22
#